data_AF-A0A963MFJ3-F1
#
_entry.id   AF-A0A963MFJ3-F1
#
_cell.length_a   1.000
_cell.length_b   1.000
_cell.length_c   1.000
_cell.angle_alpha   90.00
_cell.angle_beta   90.00
_cell.angle_gamma   90.00
#
_symmetry.space_group_name_H-M   'P 1'
#
loop_
_entity.id
_entity.type
_entity.pdbx_description
1 polymer ?
#
loop_
_entity_poly.entity_id
_entity_poly.type
_entity_poly.pdbx_seq_one_letter_code
_entity_poly.pdbx_strand_id
1 'polypeptide(L)'
;MTPSLRAALATLALLTPLAAQAVTWQDNSLTYTTSNRFTEPANRKPVHKDILEFVHASGYSHGINLLRVKMLRSSGVDPAKNATHGATEYYVVYRHMLSLGKLFERSFAAGPISDLALTAGFDLNTKDNLFAPRKRQLVIGPTLRFKIAPPGFVDVSLLLTK
;
A
#
# COMPACT_ATOMS: atom_id res chain seq x y z
N MET A 1 14.31 33.36 -22.78
CA MET A 1 13.19 33.85 -21.93
C MET A 1 12.85 32.74 -20.95
N THR A 2 13.29 32.90 -19.71
CA THR A 2 13.14 31.92 -18.62
C THR A 2 11.76 32.06 -17.98
N PRO A 3 10.89 31.03 -17.98
CA PRO A 3 9.69 31.09 -17.17
C PRO A 3 10.10 30.93 -15.71
N SER A 4 9.78 31.97 -14.95
CA SER A 4 10.13 32.18 -13.55
C SER A 4 9.57 31.12 -12.61
N LEU A 5 10.38 30.76 -11.62
CA LEU A 5 10.17 29.94 -10.41
C LEU A 5 8.92 30.27 -9.55
N ARG A 6 8.04 31.17 -10.02
CA ARG A 6 6.90 31.71 -9.27
C ARG A 6 5.61 30.89 -9.39
N ALA A 7 5.53 29.95 -10.33
CA ALA A 7 4.34 29.10 -10.50
C ALA A 7 4.30 27.86 -9.57
N ALA A 8 5.40 27.54 -8.88
CA ALA A 8 5.48 26.34 -8.04
C ALA A 8 4.88 26.51 -6.63
N LEU A 9 4.58 27.74 -6.18
CA LEU A 9 4.05 28.01 -4.84
C LEU A 9 2.51 28.06 -4.76
N ALA A 10 1.79 28.06 -5.89
CA ALA A 10 0.34 28.27 -5.90
C ALA A 10 -0.50 26.98 -5.76
N THR A 11 0.11 25.79 -5.80
CA THR A 11 -0.60 24.50 -5.71
C THR A 11 -0.62 23.87 -4.32
N LEU A 12 -0.03 24.52 -3.30
CA LEU A 12 -0.01 24.00 -1.92
C LEU A 12 -1.19 24.50 -1.05
N ALA A 13 -2.18 25.18 -1.64
CA ALA A 13 -3.27 25.85 -0.90
C ALA A 13 -4.64 25.14 -0.96
N LEU A 14 -4.71 23.87 -1.39
CA LEU A 14 -5.95 23.07 -1.37
C LEU A 14 -5.94 21.94 -0.34
N LEU A 15 -5.08 22.02 0.68
CA LEU A 15 -5.25 21.24 1.90
C LEU A 15 -6.40 21.86 2.71
N THR A 16 -7.64 21.64 2.26
CA THR A 16 -8.79 21.74 3.15
C THR A 16 -8.47 20.90 4.38
N PRO A 17 -8.57 21.43 5.61
CA PRO A 17 -8.46 20.60 6.80
C PRO A 17 -9.67 19.67 6.78
N LEU A 18 -9.51 18.48 6.18
CA LEU A 18 -10.37 17.35 6.50
C LEU A 18 -10.32 17.25 8.02
N ALA A 19 -11.49 17.29 8.66
CA ALA A 19 -11.63 17.22 10.11
C ALA A 19 -10.59 16.23 10.65
N ALA A 20 -9.68 16.73 11.49
CA ALA A 20 -8.59 15.95 12.04
C ALA A 20 -9.18 14.79 12.84
N GLN A 21 -9.40 13.65 12.18
CA GLN A 21 -9.64 12.39 12.87
C GLN A 21 -8.34 12.13 13.59
N ALA A 22 -8.32 12.35 14.90
CA ALA A 22 -7.13 12.17 15.71
C ALA A 22 -6.65 10.73 15.52
N VAL A 23 -5.50 10.58 14.87
CA VAL A 23 -4.78 9.31 14.79
C VAL A 23 -4.52 8.88 16.23
N THR A 24 -5.11 7.76 16.64
CA THR A 24 -4.99 7.24 18.01
C THR A 24 -3.67 6.52 18.20
N TRP A 25 -3.14 5.92 17.14
CA TRP A 25 -1.82 5.31 17.11
C TRP A 25 -1.28 5.30 15.68
N GLN A 26 0.05 5.29 15.57
CA GLN A 26 0.75 5.07 14.31
C GLN A 26 2.04 4.29 14.53
N ASP A 27 2.44 3.55 13.53
CA ASP A 27 3.71 2.84 13.42
C ASP A 27 4.30 3.12 12.03
N ASN A 28 5.57 3.53 11.99
CA ASN A 28 6.30 3.77 10.77
C ASN A 28 7.59 2.95 10.79
N SER A 29 7.84 2.19 9.73
CA SER A 29 9.07 1.41 9.60
C SER A 29 9.75 1.61 8.25
N LEU A 30 11.07 1.53 8.27
CA LEU A 30 11.94 1.55 7.09
C LEU A 30 12.79 0.27 7.11
N THR A 31 12.70 -0.54 6.05
CA THR A 31 13.36 -1.84 5.96
C THR A 31 14.22 -1.90 4.70
N TYR A 32 15.45 -2.42 4.84
CA TYR A 32 16.31 -2.78 3.72
C TYR A 32 16.41 -4.31 3.64
N THR A 33 16.08 -4.90 2.50
CA THR A 33 16.18 -6.35 2.25
C THR A 33 17.06 -6.60 1.05
N THR A 34 18.02 -7.53 1.16
CA THR A 34 18.86 -7.98 0.06
C THR A 34 18.89 -9.50 -0.03
N SER A 35 18.81 -10.06 -1.24
CA SER A 35 18.87 -11.52 -1.44
C SER A 35 19.19 -11.86 -2.89
N ASN A 36 19.84 -13.01 -3.10
CA ASN A 36 20.18 -13.58 -4.41
C ASN A 36 19.11 -14.54 -4.97
N ARG A 37 17.96 -14.67 -4.30
CA ARG A 37 16.98 -15.74 -4.56
C ARG A 37 15.60 -15.23 -4.94
N PHE A 38 15.47 -13.99 -5.40
CA PHE A 38 14.19 -13.50 -5.91
C PHE A 38 13.86 -14.12 -7.27
N THR A 39 12.57 -14.23 -7.57
CA THR A 39 12.06 -14.70 -8.85
C THR A 39 11.22 -13.61 -9.52
N GLU A 40 11.11 -13.68 -10.84
CA GLU A 40 10.38 -12.72 -11.67
C GLU A 40 9.41 -13.47 -12.59
N PRO A 41 8.19 -12.95 -12.83
CA PRO A 41 7.22 -13.60 -13.72
C PRO A 41 7.77 -13.88 -15.13
N ALA A 42 8.64 -13.00 -15.64
CA ALA A 42 9.23 -13.10 -16.98
C ALA A 42 10.69 -13.59 -17.00
N ASN A 43 11.28 -13.91 -15.84
CA ASN A 43 12.66 -14.40 -15.75
C ASN A 43 12.76 -15.54 -14.73
N ARG A 44 13.02 -16.75 -15.24
CA ARG A 44 13.10 -17.98 -14.44
C ARG A 44 14.42 -18.14 -13.66
N LYS A 45 15.42 -17.30 -13.93
CA LYS A 45 16.69 -17.33 -13.19
C LYS A 45 16.52 -16.61 -11.84
N PRO A 46 17.20 -17.06 -10.78
CA PRO A 46 17.30 -16.29 -9.55
C PRO A 46 17.87 -14.90 -9.83
N VAL A 47 17.25 -13.86 -9.27
CA VAL A 47 17.64 -12.46 -9.41
C VAL A 47 18.08 -11.94 -8.05
N HIS A 48 19.25 -11.31 -8.02
CA HIS A 48 19.64 -10.53 -6.85
C HIS A 48 18.84 -9.23 -6.83
N LYS A 49 18.26 -8.88 -5.67
CA LYS A 49 17.62 -7.58 -5.50
C LYS A 49 17.94 -6.95 -4.17
N ASP A 50 18.07 -5.63 -4.22
CA ASP A 50 18.03 -4.75 -3.05
C ASP A 50 16.67 -4.07 -3.00
N ILE A 51 16.00 -4.11 -1.85
CA ILE A 51 14.66 -3.59 -1.65
C ILE A 51 14.68 -2.64 -0.47
N LEU A 52 14.34 -1.38 -0.72
CA LEU A 52 14.03 -0.40 0.32
C LEU A 52 12.50 -0.30 0.45
N GLU A 53 11.99 -0.54 1.65
CA GLU A 53 10.55 -0.50 1.96
C GLU A 53 10.27 0.49 3.09
N PHE A 54 9.30 1.38 2.88
CA PHE A 54 8.65 2.16 3.93
C PHE A 54 7.23 1.63 4.16
N VAL A 55 6.86 1.41 5.43
CA VAL A 55 5.50 1.05 5.84
C VAL A 55 4.99 2.06 6.85
N HIS A 56 3.78 2.57 6.62
CA HIS A 56 3.01 3.35 7.58
C HIS A 56 1.73 2.60 7.92
N ALA A 57 1.51 2.33 9.19
CA ALA A 57 0.25 1.82 9.73
C ALA A 57 -0.29 2.82 10.75
N SER A 58 -1.59 3.10 10.72
CA SER A 58 -2.22 3.96 11.72
C SER A 58 -3.65 3.57 11.99
N GLY A 59 -4.14 3.91 13.18
CA GLY A 59 -5.52 3.75 13.58
C GLY A 59 -6.12 5.05 14.06
N TYR A 60 -7.43 5.14 13.93
CA TYR A 60 -8.26 6.22 14.45
C TYR A 60 -9.57 5.62 14.95
N SER A 61 -10.51 6.46 15.41
CA SER A 61 -11.75 5.98 16.02
C SER A 61 -12.52 4.98 15.15
N HIS A 62 -12.66 5.23 13.84
CA HIS A 62 -13.48 4.42 12.94
C HIS A 62 -12.71 3.43 12.07
N GLY A 63 -11.38 3.45 12.05
CA GLY A 63 -10.67 2.61 11.09
C GLY A 63 -9.16 2.57 11.23
N ILE A 64 -8.56 1.92 10.24
CA ILE A 64 -7.11 1.76 10.13
C ILE A 64 -6.63 2.08 8.71
N ASN A 65 -5.40 2.57 8.61
CA ASN A 65 -4.68 2.83 7.37
C ASN A 65 -3.44 1.95 7.31
N LEU A 66 -3.12 1.47 6.11
CA LEU A 66 -1.86 0.82 5.77
C LEU A 66 -1.34 1.37 4.44
N LEU A 67 -0.16 1.95 4.45
CA LEU A 67 0.59 2.36 3.26
C LEU A 67 1.92 1.59 3.24
N ARG A 68 2.24 0.99 2.10
CA ARG A 68 3.56 0.37 1.83
C ARG A 68 4.11 0.95 0.55
N VAL A 69 5.36 1.41 0.59
CA VAL A 69 6.09 1.93 -0.56
C VAL A 69 7.41 1.19 -0.68
N LYS A 70 7.71 0.64 -1.85
CA LYS A 70 8.93 -0.11 -2.14
C LYS A 70 9.66 0.46 -3.34
N MET A 71 10.97 0.52 -3.24
CA MET A 71 11.90 0.59 -4.37
C MET A 71 12.69 -0.72 -4.40
N LEU A 72 12.63 -1.44 -5.51
CA LEU A 72 13.35 -2.69 -5.73
C LEU A 72 14.33 -2.46 -6.88
N ARG A 73 15.59 -2.85 -6.69
CA ARG A 73 16.61 -2.80 -7.73
C ARG A 73 17.15 -4.20 -7.99
N SER A 74 16.99 -4.69 -9.21
CA SER A 74 17.51 -5.98 -9.65
C SER A 74 19.01 -5.88 -9.98
N SER A 75 19.68 -7.03 -10.06
CA SER A 75 20.97 -7.18 -10.75
C SER A 75 20.78 -7.24 -12.27
N GLY A 76 21.89 -7.21 -13.03
CA GLY A 76 21.88 -7.28 -14.50
C GLY A 76 21.31 -8.57 -15.10
N VAL A 77 20.94 -9.55 -14.28
CA VAL A 77 20.21 -10.76 -14.71
C VAL A 77 18.75 -10.42 -15.09
N ASP A 78 18.20 -9.32 -14.56
CA ASP A 78 16.93 -8.72 -14.96
C ASP A 78 17.16 -7.24 -15.29
N PRO A 79 17.67 -6.95 -16.50
CA PRO A 79 18.13 -5.61 -16.86
C PRO A 79 16.97 -4.65 -17.12
N ALA A 80 17.23 -3.36 -16.91
CA ALA A 80 16.37 -2.31 -17.44
C ALA A 80 16.35 -2.39 -18.99
N LYS A 81 15.25 -1.94 -19.60
CA LYS A 81 15.07 -2.00 -21.06
C LYS A 81 16.21 -1.28 -21.77
N ASN A 82 16.90 -1.98 -22.67
CA ASN A 82 18.05 -1.49 -23.43
C ASN A 82 19.26 -1.06 -22.55
N ALA A 83 19.41 -1.63 -21.36
CA ALA A 83 20.53 -1.37 -20.46
C ALA A 83 21.25 -2.66 -20.04
N THR A 84 22.46 -2.53 -19.49
CA THR A 84 23.24 -3.64 -18.90
C THR A 84 23.15 -3.67 -17.38
N HIS A 85 22.64 -2.61 -16.74
CA HIS A 85 22.34 -2.59 -15.32
C HIS A 85 20.96 -3.18 -15.04
N GLY A 86 20.74 -3.65 -13.82
CA GLY A 86 19.46 -4.20 -13.41
C GLY A 86 18.33 -3.17 -13.37
N ALA A 87 17.10 -3.68 -13.45
CA ALA A 87 15.88 -2.90 -13.47
C ALA A 87 15.55 -2.27 -12.11
N THR A 88 14.85 -1.13 -12.15
CA THR A 88 14.24 -0.49 -10.98
C THR A 88 12.72 -0.65 -11.05
N GLU A 89 12.16 -1.09 -9.92
CA GLU A 89 10.72 -1.26 -9.73
C GLU A 89 10.25 -0.43 -8.54
N TYR A 90 9.16 0.30 -8.71
CA TYR A 90 8.46 0.98 -7.63
C TYR A 90 7.12 0.31 -7.40
N TYR A 91 6.78 0.04 -6.14
CA TYR A 91 5.51 -0.56 -5.76
C TYR A 91 4.88 0.23 -4.61
N VAL A 92 3.61 0.60 -4.73
CA VAL A 92 2.82 1.24 -3.69
C VAL A 92 1.56 0.43 -3.43
N VAL A 93 1.29 0.12 -2.17
CA VAL A 93 0.02 -0.44 -1.70
C VAL A 93 -0.56 0.51 -0.68
N TYR A 94 -1.81 0.94 -0.88
CA TYR A 94 -2.59 1.59 0.15
C TYR A 94 -3.85 0.78 0.45
N ARG A 95 -4.17 0.61 1.73
CA ARG A 95 -5.42 0.02 2.22
C ARG A 95 -5.97 0.86 3.36
N HIS A 96 -7.27 1.07 3.33
CA HIS A 96 -8.06 1.66 4.39
C HIS A 96 -9.18 0.69 4.74
N MET A 97 -9.39 0.47 6.03
CA MET A 97 -10.51 -0.31 6.53
C MET A 97 -11.34 0.56 7.47
N LEU A 98 -12.62 0.70 7.15
CA LEU A 98 -13.60 1.51 7.86
C LEU A 98 -14.60 0.61 8.57
N SER A 99 -14.64 0.67 9.90
CA SER A 99 -15.63 -0.03 10.73
C SER A 99 -17.02 0.57 10.51
N LEU A 100 -17.94 -0.22 9.96
CA LEU A 100 -19.31 0.24 9.75
C LEU A 100 -20.07 0.31 11.08
N GLY A 101 -19.76 -0.59 12.03
CA GLY A 101 -20.41 -0.55 13.33
C GLY A 101 -20.09 0.70 14.12
N LYS A 102 -18.84 1.17 14.06
CA LYS A 102 -18.45 2.45 14.65
C LYS A 102 -19.00 3.64 13.87
N LEU A 103 -18.98 3.58 12.54
CA LEU A 103 -19.46 4.68 11.69
C LEU A 103 -20.96 4.97 11.86
N PHE A 104 -21.77 3.92 11.95
CA PHE A 104 -23.23 4.04 12.10
C PHE A 104 -23.71 3.91 13.53
N GLU A 105 -22.79 3.88 14.51
CA GLU A 105 -23.09 3.73 15.93
C GLU A 105 -24.04 2.54 16.22
N ARG A 106 -23.88 1.45 15.47
CA ARG A 106 -24.76 0.28 15.50
C ARG A 106 -23.95 -1.00 15.53
N SER A 107 -24.40 -2.00 16.29
CA SER A 107 -23.79 -3.33 16.25
C SER A 107 -24.14 -4.06 14.96
N PHE A 108 -23.09 -4.51 14.25
CA PHE A 108 -23.16 -5.51 13.17
C PHE A 108 -22.56 -6.86 13.61
N ALA A 109 -22.39 -7.08 14.92
CA ALA A 109 -21.86 -8.33 15.44
C ALA A 109 -22.86 -9.47 15.22
N ALA A 110 -22.37 -10.61 14.71
CA ALA A 110 -23.16 -11.81 14.49
C ALA A 110 -22.29 -13.06 14.69
N GLY A 111 -22.64 -13.89 15.69
CA GLY A 111 -21.85 -15.09 16.03
C GLY A 111 -20.37 -14.76 16.29
N PRO A 112 -19.42 -15.34 15.54
CA PRO A 112 -17.98 -15.09 15.72
C PRO A 112 -17.51 -13.74 15.15
N ILE A 113 -18.37 -13.02 14.42
CA ILE A 113 -18.05 -11.71 13.83
C ILE A 113 -18.25 -10.64 14.92
N SER A 114 -17.21 -9.82 15.14
CA SER A 114 -17.23 -8.67 16.04
C SER A 114 -17.73 -7.40 15.35
N ASP A 115 -17.46 -7.25 14.06
CA ASP A 115 -17.79 -6.05 13.29
C ASP A 115 -17.81 -6.33 11.77
N LEU A 116 -18.56 -5.49 11.05
CA LEU A 116 -18.55 -5.42 9.59
C LEU A 116 -17.81 -4.15 9.18
N ALA A 117 -16.86 -4.27 8.27
CA ALA A 117 -16.08 -3.16 7.77
C ALA A 117 -16.13 -3.06 6.25
N LEU A 118 -15.79 -1.89 5.72
CA LEU A 118 -15.51 -1.67 4.31
C LEU A 118 -14.01 -1.48 4.14
N THR A 119 -13.39 -2.30 3.30
CA THR A 119 -11.99 -2.12 2.90
C THR A 119 -11.93 -1.50 1.51
N ALA A 120 -11.11 -0.48 1.34
CA ALA A 120 -10.83 0.15 0.05
C ALA A 120 -9.34 0.49 -0.08
N GLY A 121 -8.86 0.65 -1.30
CA GLY A 121 -7.48 1.04 -1.54
C GLY A 121 -7.02 0.83 -2.97
N PHE A 122 -5.70 0.79 -3.15
CA PHE A 122 -5.10 0.62 -4.47
C PHE A 122 -3.72 -0.03 -4.44
N ASP A 123 -3.34 -0.62 -5.58
CA ASP A 123 -1.99 -1.08 -5.87
C ASP A 123 -1.46 -0.38 -7.11
N LEU A 124 -0.30 0.25 -6.98
CA LEU A 124 0.41 0.88 -8.09
C LEU A 124 1.78 0.23 -8.23
N ASN A 125 2.18 -0.08 -9.46
CA ASN A 125 3.49 -0.62 -9.75
C ASN A 125 4.00 -0.07 -11.08
N THR A 126 5.31 0.11 -11.17
CA THR A 126 6.00 0.33 -12.44
C THR A 126 7.38 -0.29 -12.34
N LYS A 127 7.83 -0.88 -13.45
CA LYS A 127 9.19 -1.38 -13.60
C LYS A 127 9.71 -1.06 -14.99
N ASP A 128 10.99 -0.75 -15.07
CA ASP A 128 11.65 -0.29 -16.29
C ASP A 128 12.35 -1.41 -17.09
N ASN A 129 12.06 -2.69 -16.80
CA ASN A 129 12.58 -3.82 -17.58
C ASN A 129 11.85 -4.01 -18.92
N LEU A 130 12.28 -4.98 -19.72
CA LEU A 130 11.68 -5.24 -21.03
C LEU A 130 10.18 -5.60 -20.97
N PHE A 131 9.76 -6.34 -19.94
CA PHE A 131 8.35 -6.69 -19.71
C PHE A 131 7.50 -5.48 -19.27
N ALA A 132 8.13 -4.49 -18.65
CA ALA A 132 7.54 -3.22 -18.22
C ALA A 132 6.18 -3.34 -17.50
N PRO A 133 6.06 -4.18 -16.44
CA PRO A 133 4.81 -4.32 -15.71
C PRO A 133 4.38 -2.97 -15.11
N ARG A 134 3.08 -2.68 -15.20
CA ARG A 134 2.50 -1.43 -14.74
C ARG A 134 1.14 -1.64 -14.09
N LYS A 135 1.13 -2.18 -12.88
CA LYS A 135 -0.12 -2.39 -12.13
C LYS A 135 -0.76 -1.05 -11.75
N ARG A 136 -2.06 -0.93 -12.00
CA ARG A 136 -2.91 0.16 -11.51
C ARG A 136 -4.24 -0.43 -11.13
N GLN A 137 -4.36 -0.87 -9.89
CA GLN A 137 -5.51 -1.63 -9.45
C GLN A 137 -6.22 -0.90 -8.32
N LEU A 138 -7.51 -0.64 -8.47
CA LEU A 138 -8.36 -0.20 -7.36
C LEU A 138 -8.99 -1.43 -6.70
N VAL A 139 -9.15 -1.40 -5.39
CA VAL A 139 -9.84 -2.46 -4.64
C VAL A 139 -10.87 -1.87 -3.70
N ILE A 140 -12.01 -2.57 -3.58
CA ILE A 140 -13.05 -2.24 -2.62
C ILE A 140 -13.87 -3.48 -2.28
N GLY A 141 -14.32 -3.60 -1.03
CA GLY A 141 -15.28 -4.62 -0.66
C GLY A 141 -15.45 -4.81 0.84
N PRO A 142 -16.40 -5.67 1.24
CA PRO A 142 -16.68 -5.92 2.65
C PRO A 142 -15.56 -6.70 3.34
N THR A 143 -15.42 -6.44 4.64
CA THR A 143 -14.48 -7.13 5.53
C THR A 143 -15.21 -7.58 6.78
N LEU A 144 -15.12 -8.88 7.08
CA LEU A 144 -15.59 -9.46 8.33
C LEU A 144 -14.46 -9.46 9.35
N ARG A 145 -14.74 -8.91 10.53
CA ARG A 145 -13.78 -8.86 11.63
C ARG A 145 -14.20 -9.88 12.68
N PHE A 146 -13.27 -10.72 13.13
CA PHE A 146 -13.59 -11.83 14.02
C PHE A 146 -13.29 -11.50 15.48
N LYS A 147 -14.04 -12.11 16.40
CA LYS A 147 -13.78 -12.10 17.83
C LYS A 147 -12.59 -13.00 18.12
N ILE A 148 -11.44 -12.40 18.43
CA ILE A 148 -10.21 -13.11 18.80
C ILE A 148 -9.80 -12.64 20.20
N ALA A 149 -9.38 -13.58 21.05
CA ALA A 149 -8.85 -13.25 22.37
C ALA A 149 -7.57 -12.41 22.23
N PRO A 150 -7.40 -11.33 23.00
CA PRO A 150 -6.17 -10.54 22.98
C PRO A 150 -4.92 -11.39 23.33
N PRO A 151 -3.74 -11.09 22.76
CA PRO A 151 -3.45 -10.04 21.77
C PRO A 151 -3.50 -10.60 20.33
N GLY A 152 -4.64 -10.50 19.65
CA GLY A 152 -4.76 -10.99 18.29
C GLY A 152 -5.96 -10.41 17.55
N PHE A 153 -5.92 -10.52 16.21
CA PHE A 153 -7.02 -10.16 15.33
C PHE A 153 -7.03 -11.08 14.10
N VAL A 154 -8.21 -11.29 13.52
CA VAL A 154 -8.38 -11.97 12.24
C VAL A 154 -9.47 -11.22 11.48
N ASP A 155 -9.12 -10.71 10.31
CA ASP A 155 -10.03 -9.97 9.43
C ASP A 155 -10.00 -10.63 8.03
N VAL A 156 -11.18 -10.91 7.48
CA VAL A 156 -11.33 -11.56 6.16
C VAL A 156 -12.05 -10.61 5.22
N SER A 157 -11.45 -10.32 4.06
CA SER A 157 -12.00 -9.38 3.07
C SER A 157 -12.33 -10.07 1.76
N LEU A 158 -13.48 -9.72 1.19
CA LEU A 158 -13.82 -10.03 -0.20
C LEU A 158 -13.67 -8.75 -1.02
N LEU A 159 -12.69 -8.68 -1.92
CA LEU A 159 -12.35 -7.46 -2.64
C LEU A 159 -12.66 -7.59 -4.12
N LEU A 160 -13.50 -6.69 -4.62
CA LEU A 160 -13.62 -6.44 -6.05
C LEU A 160 -12.40 -5.62 -6.49
N THR A 161 -11.87 -5.93 -7.66
CA THR A 161 -10.71 -5.24 -8.22
C THR A 161 -11.00 -4.77 -9.65
N LYS A 162 -10.46 -3.61 -10.01
CA LYS A 162 -10.50 -3.05 -11.37
C LYS A 162 -9.12 -2.53 -11.75
#